data_AF-A0A2V8KK20-F1
#
_entry.id   AF-A0A2V8KK20-F1
#
_cell.length_a   1.000
_cell.length_b   1.000
_cell.length_c   1.000
_cell.angle_alpha   90.00
_cell.angle_beta   90.00
_cell.angle_gamma   90.00
#
_symmetry.space_group_name_H-M   'P 1'
#
loop_
_entity.id
_entity.type
_entity.pdbx_description
1 polymer ?
#
loop_
_entity_poly.entity_id
_entity_poly.type
_entity_poly.pdbx_seq_one_letter_code
_entity_poly.pdbx_strand_id
1 'polypeptide(L)'
;MNRREFLLFSKDGKNTAELSCERLYMRYLDSTLDGTTPQFLHDIEQRLSAVTSLRLIDSPWLSTDELKCVAPILDAFRARGGRIEYKRSKQ
;
A
#
# COMPACT_ATOMS: atom_id res chain seq x y z
N MET A 1 -12.23 17.49 4.07
CA MET A 1 -10.91 17.60 3.39
C MET A 1 -9.87 16.90 4.25
N ASN A 2 -9.79 15.58 4.15
CA ASN A 2 -8.99 14.73 5.03
C ASN A 2 -7.50 14.79 4.61
N ARG A 3 -6.73 15.68 5.25
CA ARG A 3 -5.27 15.85 5.08
C ARG A 3 -4.44 14.67 5.62
N ARG A 4 -4.97 13.44 5.57
CA ARG A 4 -4.32 12.19 6.04
C ARG A 4 -4.14 11.17 4.91
N GLU A 5 -4.16 11.60 3.65
CA GLU A 5 -3.95 10.72 2.48
C GLU A 5 -2.51 10.68 1.97
N PHE A 6 -1.63 11.55 2.48
CA PHE A 6 -0.30 11.75 1.90
C PHE A 6 0.77 10.77 2.35
N LEU A 7 0.49 9.94 3.36
CA LEU A 7 1.54 9.29 4.12
C LEU A 7 1.60 7.76 3.95
N LEU A 8 0.87 7.19 2.99
CA LEU A 8 1.08 5.78 2.60
C LEU A 8 2.24 5.62 1.62
N PHE A 9 2.74 6.70 1.02
CA PHE A 9 3.75 6.65 -0.02
C PHE A 9 4.71 7.83 0.11
N SER A 10 5.85 7.62 0.76
CA SER A 10 6.96 8.57 0.68
C SER A 10 7.60 8.45 -0.71
N LYS A 11 7.44 9.47 -1.56
CA LYS A 11 8.07 9.54 -2.88
C LYS A 11 9.51 10.03 -2.75
N ASP A 12 10.43 9.11 -2.52
CA ASP A 12 11.87 9.41 -2.51
C ASP A 12 12.37 9.54 -3.96
N GLY A 13 12.14 10.70 -4.61
CA GLY A 13 12.81 11.23 -5.83
C GLY A 13 12.96 10.36 -7.11
N LYS A 14 12.71 9.05 -7.04
CA LYS A 14 13.10 8.00 -7.99
C LYS A 14 11.99 6.94 -8.03
N ASN A 15 10.79 7.29 -8.50
CA ASN A 15 9.66 6.37 -8.75
C ASN A 15 9.49 5.23 -7.71
N THR A 16 9.78 5.52 -6.44
CA THR A 16 9.79 4.55 -5.37
C THR A 16 8.78 5.01 -4.34
N ALA A 17 7.86 4.13 -4.02
CA ALA A 17 6.83 4.36 -3.02
C ALA A 17 7.14 3.50 -1.81
N GLU A 18 7.01 4.06 -0.61
CA GLU A 18 7.18 3.31 0.63
C GLU A 18 5.86 3.21 1.36
N LEU A 19 5.40 1.98 1.59
CA LEU A 19 4.10 1.64 2.13
C LEU A 19 4.28 0.84 3.43
N SER A 20 3.78 1.38 4.53
CA SER A 20 3.70 0.67 5.80
C SER A 20 2.46 -0.21 5.82
N CYS A 21 2.66 -1.51 6.03
CA CYS A 21 1.58 -2.50 6.02
C CYS A 21 0.67 -2.35 7.25
N GLU A 22 1.21 -1.90 8.39
CA GLU A 22 0.41 -1.49 9.56
C GLU A 22 -0.55 -0.35 9.20
N ARG A 23 -0.01 0.70 8.59
CA ARG A 23 -0.82 1.88 8.23
C ARG A 23 -1.82 1.58 7.13
N LEU A 24 -1.45 0.71 6.19
CA LEU A 24 -2.36 0.16 5.19
C LEU A 24 -3.54 -0.55 5.87
N TYR A 25 -3.27 -1.40 6.86
CA TYR A 25 -4.29 -2.09 7.62
C TYR A 25 -5.22 -1.11 8.36
N MET A 26 -4.67 -0.13 9.08
CA MET A 26 -5.49 0.89 9.75
C MET A 26 -6.37 1.67 8.77
N ARG A 27 -5.84 2.02 7.59
CA ARG A 27 -6.60 2.74 6.56
C ARG A 27 -7.63 1.87 5.85
N TYR A 28 -7.33 0.59 5.70
CA TYR A 28 -8.28 -0.39 5.20
C TYR A 28 -9.47 -0.47 6.16
N LEU A 29 -9.23 -0.67 7.46
CA LEU A 29 -10.28 -0.70 8.48
C LEU A 29 -11.16 0.57 8.47
N ASP A 30 -10.53 1.74 8.45
CA ASP A 30 -11.21 3.04 8.34
C ASP A 30 -12.12 3.08 7.08
N SER A 31 -11.58 2.70 5.93
CA SER A 31 -12.34 2.65 4.68
C SER A 31 -13.47 1.62 4.70
N THR A 32 -13.32 0.53 5.45
CA THR A 32 -14.39 -0.47 5.65
C THR A 32 -15.51 0.07 6.53
N LEU A 33 -15.18 0.90 7.54
CA LEU A 33 -16.15 1.58 8.39
C LEU A 33 -16.92 2.67 7.61
N ASP A 34 -16.22 3.42 6.75
CA ASP A 34 -16.81 4.45 5.89
C ASP A 34 -17.49 3.89 4.62
N GLY A 35 -17.33 2.60 4.33
CA GLY A 35 -17.85 1.97 3.10
C GLY A 35 -17.12 2.40 1.82
N THR A 36 -15.95 3.03 1.95
CA THR A 36 -15.11 3.51 0.84
C THR A 36 -13.96 2.55 0.48
N THR A 37 -13.99 1.30 0.97
CA THR A 37 -13.01 0.24 0.63
C THR A 37 -12.69 0.15 -0.88
N PRO A 38 -13.67 0.11 -1.82
CA PRO A 38 -13.34 0.01 -3.24
C PRO A 38 -12.59 1.25 -3.77
N GLN A 39 -12.90 2.44 -3.27
CA GLN A 39 -12.22 3.68 -3.66
C GLN A 39 -10.79 3.71 -3.11
N PHE A 40 -10.59 3.24 -1.88
CA PHE A 40 -9.28 3.10 -1.28
C PHE A 40 -8.37 2.15 -2.05
N LEU A 41 -8.88 0.97 -2.43
CA LEU A 41 -8.13 0.00 -3.25
C LEU A 41 -7.78 0.57 -4.63
N HIS A 42 -8.71 1.28 -5.26
CA HIS A 42 -8.46 1.92 -6.55
C HIS A 42 -7.40 3.02 -6.45
N ASP A 43 -7.43 3.87 -5.42
CA ASP A 43 -6.42 4.91 -5.19
C ASP A 43 -5.01 4.31 -4.99
N ILE A 44 -4.91 3.19 -4.25
CA ILE A 44 -3.66 2.45 -4.10
C ILE A 44 -3.15 1.96 -5.46
N GLU A 45 -4.00 1.31 -6.24
CA GLU A 45 -3.63 0.79 -7.56
C GLU A 45 -3.17 1.90 -8.53
N GLN A 46 -3.86 3.04 -8.53
CA GLN A 46 -3.48 4.19 -9.35
C GLN A 46 -2.13 4.79 -8.92
N ARG A 47 -1.89 4.93 -7.62
CA ARG A 47 -0.60 5.41 -7.11
C ARG A 47 0.54 4.45 -7.41
N LEU A 48 0.29 3.16 -7.23
CA LEU A 48 1.21 2.11 -7.58
C LEU A 48 1.50 2.15 -9.08
N SER A 49 0.51 2.41 -9.93
CA SER A 49 0.69 2.55 -11.38
C SER A 49 1.73 3.62 -11.75
N ALA A 50 1.86 4.69 -10.97
CA ALA A 50 2.80 5.78 -11.21
C ALA A 50 4.24 5.53 -10.70
N VAL A 51 4.48 4.45 -9.95
CA VAL A 51 5.80 4.09 -9.40
C VAL A 51 6.30 2.78 -9.98
N THR A 52 7.60 2.49 -9.89
CA THR A 52 8.21 1.25 -10.39
C THR A 52 8.82 0.41 -9.27
N SER A 53 9.03 1.01 -8.10
CA SER A 53 9.55 0.34 -6.92
C SER A 53 8.62 0.58 -5.74
N LEU A 54 8.35 -0.47 -4.96
CA LEU A 54 7.51 -0.45 -3.77
C LEU A 54 8.30 -1.03 -2.60
N ARG A 55 8.44 -0.25 -1.53
CA ARG A 55 9.02 -0.69 -0.26
C ARG A 55 7.90 -0.98 0.72
N LEU A 56 7.73 -2.24 1.09
CA LEU A 56 6.77 -2.69 2.10
C LEU A 56 7.46 -2.70 3.46
N ILE A 57 6.98 -1.87 4.38
CA ILE A 57 7.44 -1.83 5.76
C ILE A 57 6.49 -2.67 6.62
N ASP A 58 7.03 -3.49 7.52
CA ASP A 58 6.27 -4.39 8.39
C ASP A 58 5.43 -5.42 7.61
N SER A 59 6.10 -6.13 6.70
CA SER A 59 5.54 -7.25 5.95
C SER A 59 4.71 -8.29 6.72
N PRO A 60 4.91 -8.59 8.03
CA PRO A 60 4.00 -9.49 8.77
C PRO A 60 2.52 -9.07 8.72
N TRP A 61 2.20 -7.77 8.61
CA TRP A 61 0.81 -7.34 8.48
C TRP A 61 0.17 -7.80 7.17
N LEU A 62 0.92 -7.98 6.08
CA LEU A 62 0.37 -8.48 4.81
C LEU A 62 -0.12 -9.94 4.89
N SER A 63 0.32 -10.69 5.90
CA SER A 63 -0.14 -12.06 6.13
C SER A 63 -1.51 -12.12 6.84
N THR A 64 -2.07 -10.99 7.24
CA THR A 64 -3.42 -10.90 7.85
C THR A 64 -4.49 -11.24 6.82
N ASP A 65 -5.61 -11.80 7.28
CA ASP A 65 -6.72 -12.18 6.39
C ASP A 65 -7.34 -10.95 5.73
N GLU A 66 -7.46 -9.84 6.47
CA GLU A 66 -7.98 -8.57 5.99
C GLU A 66 -7.17 -7.96 4.84
N LEU A 67 -5.84 -8.09 4.86
CA LEU A 67 -4.98 -7.55 3.79
C LEU A 67 -4.84 -8.49 2.58
N LYS A 68 -5.44 -9.68 2.58
CA LYS A 68 -5.45 -10.57 1.41
C LYS A 68 -6.08 -9.92 0.18
N CYS A 69 -7.02 -8.99 0.37
CA CYS A 69 -7.64 -8.24 -0.73
C CYS A 69 -6.64 -7.33 -1.48
N VAL A 70 -5.49 -7.00 -0.86
CA VAL A 70 -4.43 -6.18 -1.48
C VAL A 70 -3.42 -7.05 -2.25
N ALA A 71 -3.38 -8.36 -1.99
CA ALA A 71 -2.53 -9.30 -2.72
C ALA A 71 -2.67 -9.22 -4.26
N PRO A 72 -3.88 -9.17 -4.87
CA PRO A 72 -4.01 -9.02 -6.32
C PRO A 72 -3.42 -7.70 -6.84
N ILE A 73 -3.49 -6.62 -6.07
CA ILE A 73 -2.91 -5.32 -6.45
C ILE A 73 -1.38 -5.41 -6.47
N LEU A 74 -0.79 -6.08 -5.47
CA LEU A 74 0.66 -6.32 -5.41
C LEU A 74 1.11 -7.29 -6.52
N ASP A 75 0.30 -8.28 -6.86
CA ASP A 75 0.58 -9.22 -7.95
C ASP A 75 0.57 -8.50 -9.31
N ALA A 76 -0.46 -7.70 -9.58
CA ALA A 76 -0.53 -6.84 -10.77
C ALA A 76 0.66 -5.87 -10.85
N PHE A 77 1.07 -5.32 -9.70
CA PHE A 77 2.25 -4.47 -9.61
C PHE A 77 3.55 -5.22 -9.99
N ARG A 78 3.70 -6.48 -9.59
CA ARG A 78 4.86 -7.31 -9.96
C ARG A 78 4.80 -7.75 -11.42
N ALA A 79 3.61 -8.11 -11.93
CA ALA A 79 3.41 -8.58 -13.29
C ALA A 79 3.81 -7.54 -14.34
N ARG A 80 3.58 -6.25 -14.07
CA ARG A 80 4.05 -5.14 -14.93
C ARG A 80 5.55 -4.81 -14.80
N GLY A 81 6.31 -5.53 -13.99
CA GLY A 81 7.74 -5.32 -13.77
C GLY A 81 8.09 -4.44 -12.55
N GLY A 82 7.13 -4.19 -11.67
CA GLY A 82 7.36 -3.45 -10.43
C GLY A 82 8.21 -4.25 -9.42
N ARG A 83 9.18 -3.59 -8.81
CA ARG A 83 10.04 -4.20 -7.77
C ARG A 83 9.43 -4.02 -6.40
N ILE A 84 9.21 -5.12 -5.68
CA ILE A 84 8.76 -5.09 -4.29
C ILE A 84 9.93 -5.43 -3.37
N GLU A 85 10.25 -4.52 -2.47
CA GLU A 85 11.27 -4.69 -1.43
C GLU A 85 10.59 -4.77 -0.07
N TYR A 86 11.00 -5.74 0.75
CA TYR A 86 10.48 -5.89 2.11
C TYR A 86 11.49 -5.34 3.11
N LYS A 87 11.07 -4.39 3.93
CA LYS A 87 11.85 -3.89 5.07
C LYS A 87 11.09 -4.17 6.36
N ARG A 88 11.82 -4.53 7.40
CA ARG A 88 11.28 -4.47 8.77
C ARG A 88 11.39 -3.04 9.26
N SER A 89 10.37 -2.53 9.96
CA SER A 89 10.57 -1.34 10.74
C SER A 89 11.65 -1.62 11.79
N LYS A 90 12.67 -0.77 11.88
CA LYS A 90 13.56 -0.80 13.05
C LYS A 90 12.73 -0.19 14.18
N GLN A 91 12.19 -1.07 15.02
CA GLN A 91 11.58 -0.72 16.30
C GLN A 91 12.62 -0.03 17.20
#